data_AF-A0A971K8U6-F1
#
_entry.id   AF-A0A971K8U6-F1
#
_cell.length_a   1.000
_cell.length_b   1.000
_cell.length_c   1.000
_cell.angle_alpha   90.00
_cell.angle_beta   90.00
_cell.angle_gamma   90.00
#
_symmetry.space_group_name_H-M   'P 1'
#
loop_
_entity.id
_entity.type
_entity.pdbx_description
1 polymer ?
#
loop_
_entity_poly.entity_id
_entity_poly.type
_entity_poly.pdbx_seq_one_letter_code
_entity_poly.pdbx_strand_id
1 'polypeptide(L)'
;RVNISKGQVDGTVPAVEGKPLSGAKYILETYGYKAGSITEAHSENVPAGIVISQNPARGTVLANGSSVSLKVSLGPEFGEFDVIDLRGKPLSEATMIIESMGLTLGAITYTDNPSVEENAVISHSPGPGTTVTEPIEVDLVVSRAGAPVDPEDPPVKPEEDQNSVAIPLDFSRADKDEFLLTVNVADGVFDPRTPINKEPRSKEDGSEVISVSGAGRNGVVKVWFDNELVYDLTVDFLSREVE
;
A
#
# COMPACT_ATOMS: atom_id res chain seq x y z
N ARG A 1 39.73 -49.77 38.91
CA ARG A 1 39.00 -49.10 37.79
C ARG A 1 39.08 -47.60 38.06
N VAL A 2 39.79 -46.84 37.24
CA VAL A 2 39.89 -45.39 37.39
C VAL A 2 38.83 -44.78 36.48
N ASN A 3 37.82 -44.12 37.06
CA ASN A 3 36.87 -43.31 36.31
C ASN A 3 37.58 -42.01 35.94
N ILE A 4 38.07 -41.92 34.71
CA ILE A 4 38.54 -40.64 34.17
C ILE A 4 37.29 -39.91 33.70
N SER A 5 36.85 -38.92 34.49
CA SER A 5 35.92 -37.91 34.00
C SER A 5 36.60 -37.23 32.82
N LYS A 6 36.02 -37.32 31.62
CA LYS A 6 36.41 -36.47 30.50
C LYS A 6 36.01 -35.06 30.90
N GLY A 7 36.90 -34.34 31.60
CA GLY A 7 36.67 -32.97 32.01
C GLY A 7 36.13 -32.17 30.83
N GLN A 8 35.15 -31.29 31.09
CA GLN A 8 34.64 -30.37 30.07
C GLN A 8 35.84 -29.69 29.41
N VAL A 9 35.99 -29.89 28.10
CA VAL A 9 37.01 -29.16 27.34
C VAL A 9 36.50 -27.73 27.28
N ASP A 10 37.24 -26.82 27.90
CA ASP A 10 36.89 -25.40 27.85
C ASP A 10 36.91 -24.92 26.40
N GLY A 11 35.86 -24.21 26.01
CA GLY A 11 35.74 -23.55 24.72
C GLY A 11 35.80 -22.04 24.87
N THR A 12 35.76 -21.33 23.74
CA THR A 12 35.60 -19.88 23.70
C THR A 12 34.21 -19.51 23.18
N VAL A 13 33.51 -18.64 23.91
CA VAL A 13 32.17 -18.17 23.55
C VAL A 13 32.21 -17.43 22.19
N PRO A 14 31.39 -17.84 21.21
CA PRO A 14 31.36 -17.21 19.89
C PRO A 14 30.65 -15.85 19.92
N ALA A 15 30.86 -15.06 18.87
CA ALA A 15 30.17 -13.78 18.67
C ALA A 15 28.82 -14.01 17.99
N VAL A 16 27.74 -13.64 18.68
CA VAL A 16 26.36 -13.76 18.19
C VAL A 16 25.58 -12.44 18.18
N GLU A 17 26.18 -11.35 18.66
CA GLU A 17 25.64 -9.98 18.52
C GLU A 17 25.43 -9.61 17.05
N GLY A 18 24.34 -8.90 16.77
CA GLY A 18 23.94 -8.51 15.41
C GLY A 18 23.37 -9.64 14.55
N LYS A 19 23.22 -10.86 15.11
CA LYS A 19 22.60 -11.99 14.39
C LYS A 19 21.12 -12.14 14.74
N PRO A 20 20.31 -12.72 13.86
CA PRO A 20 18.96 -13.17 14.21
C PRO A 20 19.01 -14.16 15.39
N LEU A 21 18.03 -14.11 16.30
CA LEU A 21 17.97 -14.99 17.47
C LEU A 21 18.11 -16.48 17.11
N SER A 22 17.47 -16.92 16.03
CA SER A 22 17.58 -18.30 15.52
C SER A 22 19.02 -18.65 15.12
N GLY A 23 19.69 -17.75 14.40
CA GLY A 23 21.09 -17.91 14.00
C GLY A 23 22.05 -17.88 15.21
N ALA A 24 21.79 -17.03 16.20
CA ALA A 24 22.55 -16.98 17.43
C ALA A 24 22.47 -18.29 18.22
N LYS A 25 21.26 -18.86 18.38
CA LYS A 25 21.04 -20.17 19.02
C LYS A 25 21.81 -21.28 18.31
N TYR A 26 21.69 -21.35 16.98
CA TYR A 26 22.39 -22.35 16.17
C TYR A 26 23.93 -22.27 16.32
N ILE A 27 24.49 -21.06 16.33
CA ILE A 27 25.93 -20.86 16.52
C ILE A 27 26.37 -21.28 17.91
N LEU A 28 25.63 -20.92 18.96
CA LEU A 28 25.94 -21.36 20.32
C LEU A 28 25.97 -22.88 20.42
N GLU A 29 24.94 -23.56 19.92
CA GLU A 29 24.83 -25.03 19.93
C GLU A 29 25.98 -25.69 19.16
N THR A 30 26.34 -25.14 18.00
CA THR A 30 27.46 -25.63 17.17
C THR A 30 28.80 -25.54 17.90
N TYR A 31 28.98 -24.51 18.73
CA TYR A 31 30.17 -24.33 19.58
C TYR A 31 30.05 -25.05 20.94
N GLY A 32 28.99 -25.83 21.13
CA GLY A 32 28.74 -26.63 22.33
C GLY A 32 28.14 -25.84 23.51
N TYR A 33 27.75 -24.58 23.30
CA TYR A 33 27.06 -23.77 24.29
C TYR A 33 25.55 -23.89 24.18
N LYS A 34 24.84 -23.50 25.24
CA LYS A 34 23.39 -23.40 25.26
C LYS A 34 22.95 -21.94 25.23
N ALA A 35 21.82 -21.66 24.61
CA ALA A 35 21.14 -20.40 24.85
C ALA A 35 20.63 -20.38 26.30
N GLY A 36 21.04 -19.35 27.04
CA GLY A 36 20.62 -19.11 28.43
C GLY A 36 19.31 -18.33 28.50
N SER A 37 19.27 -17.34 29.40
CA SER A 37 18.12 -16.43 29.50
C SER A 37 18.06 -15.56 28.25
N ILE A 38 16.87 -15.45 27.68
CA ILE A 38 16.58 -14.53 26.57
C ILE A 38 15.74 -13.41 27.16
N THR A 39 16.26 -12.19 27.11
CA THR A 39 15.54 -10.99 27.51
C THR A 39 15.35 -10.08 26.31
N GLU A 40 14.33 -9.24 26.37
CA GLU A 40 13.95 -8.35 25.28
C GLU A 40 14.14 -6.89 25.71
N ALA A 41 14.48 -6.01 24.78
CA ALA A 41 14.46 -4.56 24.98
C ALA A 41 14.30 -3.81 23.66
N HIS A 42 13.74 -2.60 23.74
CA HIS A 42 13.70 -1.69 22.61
C HIS A 42 15.10 -1.20 22.22
N SER A 43 15.28 -0.95 20.93
CA SER A 43 16.50 -0.38 20.35
C SER A 43 16.18 0.37 19.06
N GLU A 44 16.47 1.66 19.05
CA GLU A 44 16.34 2.53 17.88
C GLU A 44 17.21 2.10 16.69
N ASN A 45 18.30 1.38 16.94
CA ASN A 45 19.32 1.07 15.93
C ASN A 45 19.41 -0.43 15.58
N VAL A 46 18.70 -1.30 16.31
CA VAL A 46 18.77 -2.74 16.13
C VAL A 46 17.38 -3.25 15.73
N PRO A 47 17.19 -3.82 14.53
CA PRO A 47 15.89 -4.34 14.10
C PRO A 47 15.33 -5.40 15.05
N ALA A 48 13.99 -5.49 15.12
CA ALA A 48 13.32 -6.50 15.93
C ALA A 48 13.80 -7.93 15.60
N GLY A 49 14.01 -8.75 16.63
CA GLY A 49 14.47 -10.14 16.50
C GLY A 49 15.98 -10.33 16.36
N ILE A 50 16.77 -9.24 16.33
CA ILE A 50 18.24 -9.28 16.29
C ILE A 50 18.83 -9.21 17.70
N VAL A 51 19.90 -9.96 17.96
CA VAL A 51 20.60 -9.94 19.26
C VAL A 51 21.34 -8.60 19.44
N ILE A 52 20.93 -7.86 20.47
CA ILE A 52 21.56 -6.60 20.93
C ILE A 52 22.89 -6.91 21.61
N SER A 53 22.88 -7.85 22.56
CA SER A 53 24.04 -8.16 23.39
C SER A 53 24.02 -9.60 23.87
N GLN A 54 25.20 -10.15 24.17
CA GLN A 54 25.35 -11.47 24.78
C GLN A 54 26.08 -11.39 26.13
N ASN A 55 25.79 -12.35 27.01
CA ASN A 55 26.53 -12.51 28.26
C ASN A 55 26.67 -14.01 28.61
N PRO A 56 27.88 -14.56 28.77
CA PRO A 56 29.18 -13.88 28.71
C PRO A 56 29.58 -13.32 27.34
N ALA A 57 30.44 -12.30 27.35
CA ALA A 57 30.93 -11.66 26.14
C ALA A 57 31.69 -12.65 25.24
N ARG A 58 31.71 -12.39 23.93
CA ARG A 58 32.53 -13.16 22.98
C ARG A 58 33.97 -13.26 23.47
N GLY A 59 34.64 -14.39 23.23
CA GLY A 59 36.02 -14.58 23.69
C GLY A 59 36.14 -15.08 25.13
N THR A 60 35.05 -15.09 25.91
CA THR A 60 35.08 -15.65 27.28
C THR A 60 35.31 -17.16 27.21
N VAL A 61 36.21 -17.66 28.05
CA VAL A 61 36.44 -19.10 28.19
C VAL A 61 35.41 -19.68 29.16
N LEU A 62 34.65 -20.65 28.69
CA LEU A 62 33.63 -21.35 29.48
C LEU A 62 33.72 -22.84 29.24
N ALA A 63 33.33 -23.60 30.25
CA ALA A 63 33.15 -25.03 30.12
C ALA A 63 32.12 -25.36 29.03
N ASN A 64 32.36 -26.42 28.28
CA ASN A 64 31.43 -26.86 27.24
C ASN A 64 30.05 -27.18 27.83
N GLY A 65 28.97 -26.75 27.17
CA GLY A 65 27.60 -26.89 27.67
C GLY A 65 27.13 -25.76 28.60
N SER A 66 27.98 -24.78 28.92
CA SER A 66 27.59 -23.56 29.61
C SER A 66 26.57 -22.74 28.80
N SER A 67 25.79 -21.93 29.51
CA SER A 67 24.76 -21.08 28.91
C SER A 67 25.27 -19.67 28.61
N VAL A 68 24.82 -19.11 27.50
CA VAL A 68 25.04 -17.71 27.12
C VAL A 68 23.68 -17.02 27.00
N SER A 69 23.43 -16.05 27.88
CA SER A 69 22.22 -15.23 27.87
C SER A 69 22.28 -14.20 26.74
N LEU A 70 21.14 -13.92 26.14
CA LEU A 70 21.01 -13.04 24.98
C LEU A 70 19.98 -11.95 25.28
N LYS A 71 20.28 -10.71 24.90
CA LYS A 71 19.32 -9.62 24.85
C LYS A 71 18.91 -9.42 23.39
N VAL A 72 17.62 -9.48 23.09
CA VAL A 72 17.07 -9.39 21.73
C VAL A 72 16.31 -8.08 21.57
N SER A 73 16.41 -7.47 20.40
CA SER A 73 15.71 -6.23 20.10
C SER A 73 14.23 -6.46 19.83
N LEU A 74 13.40 -5.58 20.37
CA LEU A 74 11.99 -5.41 19.99
C LEU A 74 11.81 -4.41 18.83
N GLY A 75 12.91 -3.84 18.33
CA GLY A 75 12.89 -2.67 17.43
C GLY A 75 12.79 -1.36 18.21
N PRO A 76 12.61 -0.23 17.52
CA PRO A 76 12.39 1.08 18.14
C PRO A 76 11.27 1.04 19.17
N GLU A 77 11.36 1.90 20.18
CA GLU A 77 10.24 2.09 21.10
C GLU A 77 9.16 2.92 20.41
N PHE A 78 7.95 2.37 20.31
CA PHE A 78 6.82 3.14 19.85
C PHE A 78 6.36 4.05 20.99
N GLY A 79 6.41 5.36 20.79
CA GLY A 79 5.98 6.32 21.80
C GLY A 79 4.47 6.22 22.06
N GLU A 80 4.05 6.59 23.27
CA GLU A 80 2.63 6.76 23.60
C GLU A 80 2.15 8.12 23.12
N PHE A 81 1.07 8.14 22.33
CA PHE A 81 0.40 9.38 21.94
C PHE A 81 -1.11 9.16 21.78
N ASP A 82 -1.86 10.25 21.85
CA ASP A 82 -3.29 10.23 21.59
C ASP A 82 -3.57 10.42 20.09
N VAL A 83 -4.49 9.62 19.54
CA VAL A 83 -4.98 9.81 18.18
C VAL A 83 -5.58 11.20 18.06
N ILE A 84 -5.09 11.98 17.09
CA ILE A 84 -5.60 13.32 16.85
C ILE A 84 -6.93 13.26 16.11
N ASP A 85 -7.73 14.32 16.23
CA ASP A 85 -8.99 14.44 15.51
C ASP A 85 -8.74 14.72 14.02
N LEU A 86 -9.09 13.75 13.17
CA LEU A 86 -8.95 13.85 11.72
C LEU A 86 -10.24 14.36 11.04
N ARG A 87 -11.34 14.54 11.78
CA ARG A 87 -12.64 14.92 11.19
C ARG A 87 -12.56 16.28 10.52
N GLY A 88 -13.19 16.38 9.34
CA GLY A 88 -13.19 17.57 8.50
C GLY A 88 -11.89 17.83 7.74
N LYS A 89 -10.83 17.04 7.95
CA LYS A 89 -9.61 17.14 7.15
C LYS A 89 -9.78 16.47 5.79
N PRO A 90 -9.16 17.01 4.72
CA PRO A 90 -9.07 16.30 3.44
C PRO A 90 -8.38 14.94 3.62
N LEU A 91 -8.81 13.93 2.87
CA LEU A 91 -8.24 12.58 2.91
C LEU A 91 -6.71 12.60 2.76
N SER A 92 -6.18 13.39 1.83
CA SER A 92 -4.73 13.52 1.63
C SER A 92 -4.00 14.05 2.87
N GLU A 93 -4.57 15.03 3.55
CA GLU A 93 -4.01 15.57 4.80
C GLU A 93 -4.09 14.53 5.93
N ALA A 94 -5.23 13.84 6.06
CA ALA A 94 -5.43 12.80 7.06
C ALA A 94 -4.42 11.66 6.89
N THR A 95 -4.17 11.21 5.66
CA THR A 95 -3.16 10.18 5.36
C THR A 95 -1.76 10.62 5.77
N MET A 96 -1.33 11.84 5.42
CA MET A 96 -0.01 12.35 5.81
C MET A 96 0.16 12.40 7.33
N ILE A 97 -0.90 12.78 8.05
CA ILE A 97 -0.89 12.82 9.52
C ILE A 97 -0.74 11.41 10.09
N ILE A 98 -1.53 10.44 9.64
CA ILE A 98 -1.47 9.03 10.09
C ILE A 98 -0.04 8.49 9.92
N GLU A 99 0.54 8.68 8.73
CA GLU A 99 1.90 8.22 8.43
C GLU A 99 2.95 8.94 9.30
N SER A 100 2.80 10.24 9.53
CA SER A 100 3.73 11.01 10.37
C SER A 100 3.73 10.56 11.84
N MET A 101 2.65 9.95 12.30
CA MET A 101 2.50 9.38 13.65
C MET A 101 3.02 7.94 13.73
N GLY A 102 3.60 7.41 12.64
CA GLY A 102 4.07 6.03 12.58
C GLY A 102 2.95 4.99 12.55
N LEU A 103 1.72 5.42 12.23
CA LEU A 103 0.56 4.56 12.06
C LEU A 103 0.39 4.17 10.59
N THR A 104 -0.43 3.15 10.36
CA THR A 104 -0.77 2.70 9.01
C THR A 104 -2.20 3.07 8.65
N LEU A 105 -2.42 3.37 7.38
CA LEU A 105 -3.77 3.61 6.87
C LEU A 105 -4.52 2.28 6.77
N GLY A 106 -5.68 2.21 7.42
CA GLY A 106 -6.58 1.06 7.38
C GLY A 106 -7.59 1.15 6.23
N ALA A 107 -8.80 0.64 6.45
CA ALA A 107 -9.87 0.68 5.47
C ALA A 107 -10.40 2.10 5.26
N ILE A 108 -10.58 2.49 4.00
CA ILE A 108 -11.29 3.73 3.64
C ILE A 108 -12.69 3.38 3.12
N THR A 109 -13.71 3.89 3.79
CA THR A 109 -15.11 3.76 3.38
C THR A 109 -15.66 5.13 2.97
N TYR A 110 -16.40 5.18 1.87
CA TYR A 110 -17.02 6.42 1.40
C TYR A 110 -18.53 6.40 1.65
N THR A 111 -19.04 7.49 2.23
CA THR A 111 -20.47 7.65 2.56
C THR A 111 -20.95 9.03 2.12
N ASP A 112 -22.15 9.10 1.57
CA ASP A 112 -22.78 10.36 1.19
C ASP A 112 -23.06 11.20 2.45
N ASN A 113 -22.45 12.38 2.54
CA ASN A 113 -22.67 13.29 3.66
C ASN A 113 -22.60 14.75 3.18
N PRO A 114 -23.75 15.37 2.81
CA PRO A 114 -23.76 16.75 2.32
C PRO A 114 -23.39 17.79 3.38
N SER A 115 -23.27 17.41 4.65
CA SER A 115 -22.84 18.30 5.74
C SER A 115 -21.31 18.34 5.93
N VAL A 116 -20.57 17.50 5.20
CA VAL A 116 -19.11 17.41 5.26
C VAL A 116 -18.56 17.59 3.86
N GLU A 117 -17.53 18.44 3.72
CA GLU A 117 -16.89 18.70 2.42
C GLU A 117 -16.50 17.40 1.72
N GLU A 118 -16.63 17.38 0.39
CA GLU A 118 -16.26 16.23 -0.41
C GLU A 118 -14.79 15.85 -0.15
N ASN A 119 -14.53 14.54 -0.07
CA ASN A 119 -13.21 13.98 0.25
C ASN A 119 -12.67 14.36 1.64
N ALA A 120 -13.48 14.96 2.52
CA ALA A 120 -13.11 15.18 3.91
C ALA A 120 -13.53 14.01 4.80
N VAL A 121 -12.75 13.74 5.85
CA VAL A 121 -13.00 12.68 6.82
C VAL A 121 -14.25 12.99 7.65
N ILE A 122 -15.23 12.09 7.62
CA ILE A 122 -16.43 12.11 8.48
C ILE A 122 -16.10 11.56 9.86
N SER A 123 -15.39 10.44 9.90
CA SER A 123 -14.99 9.77 11.15
C SER A 123 -13.77 8.90 10.92
N HIS A 124 -13.06 8.58 11.99
CA HIS A 124 -11.95 7.63 11.96
C HIS A 124 -11.99 6.70 13.17
N SER A 125 -11.38 5.53 13.02
CA SER A 125 -11.23 4.54 14.08
C SER A 125 -9.76 4.09 14.17
N PRO A 126 -9.11 4.17 15.34
CA PRO A 126 -9.68 4.61 16.61
C PRO A 126 -10.04 6.09 16.63
N GLY A 127 -11.03 6.45 17.45
CA GLY A 127 -11.51 7.82 17.57
C GLY A 127 -10.50 8.76 18.25
N PRO A 128 -10.75 10.08 18.19
CA PRO A 128 -9.86 11.07 18.78
C PRO A 128 -9.71 10.88 20.30
N GLY A 129 -8.50 11.09 20.81
CA GLY A 129 -8.17 10.88 22.23
C GLY A 129 -7.96 9.41 22.61
N THR A 130 -8.00 8.48 21.64
CA THR A 130 -7.57 7.10 21.91
C THR A 130 -6.06 7.07 22.09
N THR A 131 -5.60 6.58 23.22
CA THR A 131 -4.16 6.38 23.47
C THR A 131 -3.65 5.17 22.68
N VAL A 132 -2.57 5.37 21.95
CA VAL A 132 -1.90 4.34 21.14
C VAL A 132 -0.52 4.06 21.71
N THR A 133 -0.24 2.80 21.99
CA THR A 133 1.02 2.33 22.58
C THR A 133 1.81 1.39 21.66
N GLU A 134 1.27 1.06 20.49
CA GLU A 134 1.89 0.22 19.47
C GLU A 134 1.39 0.65 18.08
N PRO A 135 2.12 0.37 16.98
CA PRO A 135 1.64 0.69 15.63
C PRO A 135 0.30 0.01 15.34
N ILE A 136 -0.70 0.80 14.94
CA ILE A 136 -2.05 0.33 14.59
C ILE A 136 -2.47 0.87 13.22
N GLU A 137 -3.51 0.25 12.67
CA GLU A 137 -4.23 0.77 11.50
C GLU A 137 -5.30 1.80 11.92
N VAL A 138 -5.45 2.84 11.11
CA VAL A 138 -6.52 3.85 11.26
C VAL A 138 -7.48 3.75 10.09
N ASP A 139 -8.70 3.29 10.37
CA ASP A 139 -9.79 3.25 9.40
C ASP A 139 -10.43 4.64 9.25
N LEU A 140 -10.79 5.01 8.02
CA LEU A 140 -11.42 6.29 7.70
C LEU A 140 -12.79 6.09 7.06
N VAL A 141 -13.75 6.92 7.47
CA VAL A 141 -15.00 7.15 6.74
C VAL A 141 -14.91 8.53 6.13
N VAL A 142 -15.04 8.63 4.81
CA VAL A 142 -14.84 9.85 4.02
C VAL A 142 -16.14 10.26 3.37
N SER A 143 -16.37 11.58 3.31
CA SER A 143 -17.52 12.15 2.62
C SER A 143 -17.37 11.97 1.12
N ARG A 144 -18.34 11.30 0.53
CA ARG A 144 -18.59 11.35 -0.91
C ARG A 144 -19.46 12.57 -1.18
N ALA A 145 -19.19 13.30 -2.26
CA ALA A 145 -19.98 14.45 -2.68
C ALA A 145 -21.49 14.17 -2.57
N GLY A 146 -22.19 14.99 -1.77
CA GLY A 146 -23.60 15.21 -1.97
C GLY A 146 -23.75 16.19 -3.13
N ALA A 147 -24.39 15.77 -4.23
CA ALA A 147 -24.87 16.73 -5.21
C ALA A 147 -25.73 17.80 -4.51
N PRO A 148 -25.59 19.10 -4.80
CA PRO A 148 -26.54 20.09 -4.33
C PRO A 148 -27.91 19.78 -4.95
N VAL A 149 -28.88 19.38 -4.13
CA VAL A 149 -30.27 19.22 -4.54
C VAL A 149 -31.02 20.53 -4.26
N ASP A 150 -31.10 21.40 -5.25
CA ASP A 150 -32.12 22.44 -5.27
C ASP A 150 -33.39 21.86 -5.93
N PRO A 151 -34.55 21.78 -5.24
CA PRO A 151 -35.74 21.13 -5.77
C PRO A 151 -36.37 21.81 -7.01
N GLU A 152 -35.85 22.96 -7.46
CA GLU A 152 -36.31 23.66 -8.67
C GLU A 152 -35.33 23.59 -9.87
N ASP A 153 -34.13 23.02 -9.71
CA ASP A 153 -33.14 22.98 -10.80
C ASP A 153 -33.27 21.67 -11.62
N PRO A 154 -33.51 21.71 -12.94
CA PRO A 154 -33.61 20.49 -13.76
C PRO A 154 -32.28 19.72 -13.75
N PRO A 155 -32.30 18.39 -13.97
CA PRO A 155 -31.17 17.52 -13.68
C PRO A 155 -29.88 18.01 -14.37
N VAL A 156 -28.87 18.33 -13.55
CA VAL A 156 -27.51 18.62 -14.01
C VAL A 156 -26.93 17.31 -14.57
N LYS A 157 -26.57 17.34 -15.87
CA LYS A 157 -25.86 16.24 -16.53
C LYS A 157 -24.45 16.08 -15.90
N PRO A 158 -23.91 14.85 -15.80
CA PRO A 158 -22.68 14.57 -15.08
C PRO A 158 -21.53 15.47 -15.55
N GLU A 159 -20.80 16.07 -14.59
CA GLU A 159 -19.61 16.87 -14.88
C GLU A 159 -18.58 16.02 -15.62
N GLU A 160 -18.25 16.42 -16.85
CA GLU A 160 -17.18 15.82 -17.64
C GLU A 160 -15.84 16.04 -16.94
N ASP A 161 -15.14 14.92 -16.65
CA ASP A 161 -13.72 14.88 -16.34
C ASP A 161 -12.97 15.94 -17.18
N GLN A 162 -12.31 16.89 -16.51
CA GLN A 162 -11.80 18.10 -17.16
C GLN A 162 -10.71 17.87 -18.22
N ASN A 163 -10.28 16.61 -18.41
CA ASN A 163 -9.30 16.14 -19.38
C ASN A 163 -9.79 14.91 -20.15
N SER A 164 -11.11 14.77 -20.32
CA SER A 164 -11.72 13.73 -21.14
C SER A 164 -12.08 14.23 -22.54
N VAL A 165 -11.93 13.35 -23.52
CA VAL A 165 -12.26 13.59 -24.91
C VAL A 165 -13.29 12.59 -25.38
N ALA A 166 -14.35 13.11 -26.01
CA ALA A 166 -15.40 12.32 -26.62
C ALA A 166 -14.96 11.80 -27.98
N ILE A 167 -14.93 10.49 -28.16
CA ILE A 167 -14.57 9.83 -29.41
C ILE A 167 -15.83 9.15 -29.98
N PRO A 168 -16.37 9.65 -31.10
CA PRO A 168 -17.47 8.97 -31.79
C PRO A 168 -16.94 7.73 -32.50
N LEU A 169 -17.54 6.59 -32.18
CA LEU A 169 -17.29 5.29 -32.80
C LEU A 169 -18.49 4.92 -33.67
N ASP A 170 -18.24 4.74 -34.95
CA ASP A 170 -19.17 4.16 -35.91
C ASP A 170 -19.01 2.63 -35.92
N PHE A 171 -20.06 1.91 -35.49
CA PHE A 171 -20.09 0.45 -35.44
C PHE A 171 -20.33 -0.18 -36.80
N SER A 172 -20.73 0.60 -37.82
CA SER A 172 -20.83 0.08 -39.19
C SER A 172 -19.50 -0.51 -39.69
N ARG A 173 -18.38 -0.07 -39.10
CA ARG A 173 -17.02 -0.55 -39.34
C ARG A 173 -16.70 -1.91 -38.73
N ALA A 174 -17.55 -2.47 -37.87
CA ALA A 174 -17.34 -3.81 -37.34
C ALA A 174 -17.62 -4.89 -38.39
N ASP A 175 -16.79 -5.93 -38.41
CA ASP A 175 -16.94 -7.06 -39.33
C ASP A 175 -18.16 -7.96 -38.99
N LYS A 176 -18.56 -7.99 -37.72
CA LYS A 176 -19.62 -8.86 -37.20
C LYS A 176 -20.75 -8.05 -36.57
N ASP A 177 -21.91 -8.67 -36.50
CA ASP A 177 -23.09 -8.08 -35.84
C ASP A 177 -22.90 -7.94 -34.32
N GLU A 178 -22.13 -8.84 -33.70
CA GLU A 178 -21.67 -8.73 -32.31
C GLU A 178 -20.14 -8.76 -32.27
N PHE A 179 -19.52 -7.84 -31.53
CA PHE A 179 -18.07 -7.73 -31.43
C PHE A 179 -17.62 -7.21 -30.06
N LEU A 180 -16.35 -7.43 -29.72
CA LEU A 180 -15.74 -6.97 -28.48
C LEU A 180 -15.00 -5.65 -28.68
N LEU A 181 -15.43 -4.59 -28.04
CA LEU A 181 -14.77 -3.29 -28.02
C LEU A 181 -13.57 -3.33 -27.05
N THR A 182 -12.40 -2.90 -27.55
CA THR A 182 -11.23 -2.62 -26.72
C THR A 182 -10.71 -1.24 -27.04
N VAL A 183 -10.41 -0.44 -26.01
CA VAL A 183 -9.86 0.91 -26.14
C VAL A 183 -8.59 0.98 -25.32
N ASN A 184 -7.49 1.40 -25.94
CA ASN A 184 -6.22 1.67 -25.28
C ASN A 184 -5.89 3.17 -25.40
N VAL A 185 -5.38 3.73 -24.31
CA VAL A 185 -4.96 5.12 -24.20
C VAL A 185 -3.50 5.13 -23.75
N ALA A 186 -2.64 5.77 -24.53
CA ALA A 186 -1.23 5.97 -24.21
C ALA A 186 -0.88 7.44 -24.44
N ASP A 187 -0.60 8.18 -23.37
CA ASP A 187 -0.37 9.63 -23.43
C ASP A 187 1.07 10.05 -23.10
N GLY A 188 1.95 9.07 -22.82
CA GLY A 188 3.36 9.30 -22.51
C GLY A 188 3.60 9.97 -21.15
N VAL A 189 2.53 10.31 -20.43
CA VAL A 189 2.57 10.86 -19.06
C VAL A 189 2.25 9.77 -18.06
N PHE A 190 1.23 8.97 -18.35
CA PHE A 190 0.86 7.78 -17.59
C PHE A 190 1.25 6.50 -18.34
N ASP A 191 1.37 5.40 -17.60
CA ASP A 191 1.48 4.08 -18.21
C ASP A 191 0.27 3.82 -19.14
N PRO A 192 0.43 3.11 -20.27
CA PRO A 192 -0.67 2.80 -21.16
C PRO A 192 -1.82 2.10 -20.42
N ARG A 193 -3.04 2.61 -20.59
CA ARG A 193 -4.26 2.12 -19.93
C ARG A 193 -5.24 1.55 -20.94
N THR A 194 -6.05 0.58 -20.51
CA THR A 194 -7.10 -0.02 -21.33
C THR A 194 -8.46 0.21 -20.65
N PRO A 195 -9.05 1.42 -20.79
CA PRO A 195 -10.29 1.78 -20.11
C PRO A 195 -11.49 0.91 -20.49
N ILE A 196 -11.52 0.41 -21.72
CA ILE A 196 -12.51 -0.57 -22.19
C ILE A 196 -11.73 -1.80 -22.65
N ASN A 197 -11.99 -2.96 -22.05
CA ASN A 197 -11.26 -4.19 -22.34
C ASN A 197 -12.21 -5.33 -22.70
N LYS A 198 -12.33 -5.60 -24.00
CA LYS A 198 -13.14 -6.69 -24.56
C LYS A 198 -14.60 -6.67 -24.09
N GLU A 199 -15.23 -5.50 -24.12
CA GLU A 199 -16.63 -5.36 -23.78
C GLU A 199 -17.53 -5.60 -25.00
N PRO A 200 -18.64 -6.35 -24.88
CA PRO A 200 -19.51 -6.63 -26.03
C PRO A 200 -20.27 -5.39 -26.51
N ARG A 201 -20.45 -5.27 -27.83
CA ARG A 201 -21.28 -4.28 -28.52
C ARG A 201 -22.01 -4.93 -29.71
N SER A 202 -23.14 -4.35 -30.09
CA SER A 202 -23.92 -4.78 -31.26
C SER A 202 -23.80 -3.73 -32.38
N LYS A 203 -23.60 -4.20 -33.61
CA LYS A 203 -23.61 -3.36 -34.82
C LYS A 203 -24.97 -2.71 -35.06
N GLU A 204 -26.04 -3.33 -34.56
CA GLU A 204 -27.40 -2.79 -34.65
C GLU A 204 -27.57 -1.48 -33.85
N ASP A 205 -26.72 -1.24 -32.85
CA ASP A 205 -26.72 0.00 -32.06
C ASP A 205 -26.15 1.20 -32.87
N GLY A 206 -25.54 0.93 -34.03
CA GLY A 206 -25.11 1.92 -35.03
C GLY A 206 -23.84 2.69 -34.66
N SER A 207 -23.83 3.39 -33.53
CA SER A 207 -22.69 4.20 -33.08
C SER A 207 -22.71 4.44 -31.58
N GLU A 208 -21.53 4.61 -30.98
CA GLU A 208 -21.36 4.99 -29.57
C GLU A 208 -20.38 6.15 -29.47
N VAL A 209 -20.60 7.08 -28.55
CA VAL A 209 -19.61 8.08 -28.19
C VAL A 209 -18.97 7.64 -26.88
N ILE A 210 -17.69 7.29 -26.93
CA ILE A 210 -16.93 6.93 -25.74
C ILE A 210 -16.22 8.16 -25.19
N SER A 211 -16.02 8.21 -23.88
CA SER A 211 -15.22 9.24 -23.23
C SER A 211 -13.90 8.63 -22.75
N VAL A 212 -12.78 9.21 -23.16
CA VAL A 212 -11.45 8.75 -22.76
C VAL A 212 -10.69 9.88 -22.07
N SER A 213 -10.07 9.58 -20.93
CA SER A 213 -9.29 10.55 -20.14
C SER A 213 -7.79 10.33 -20.29
N GLY A 214 -7.03 11.41 -20.35
CA GLY A 214 -5.57 11.37 -20.46
C GLY A 214 -4.93 12.72 -20.17
N ALA A 215 -3.63 12.83 -20.40
CA ALA A 215 -2.87 14.05 -20.15
C ALA A 215 -2.02 14.50 -21.35
N GLY A 216 -1.74 15.79 -21.45
CA GLY A 216 -0.88 16.34 -22.49
C GLY A 216 -1.56 16.41 -23.87
N ARG A 217 -0.77 16.80 -24.88
CA ARG A 217 -1.27 17.14 -26.23
C ARG A 217 -1.15 16.03 -27.27
N ASN A 218 -0.38 14.98 -26.96
CA ASN A 218 -0.01 13.93 -27.91
C ASN A 218 -0.46 12.56 -27.39
N GLY A 219 -1.69 12.49 -26.90
CA GLY A 219 -2.33 11.24 -26.53
C GLY A 219 -2.55 10.35 -27.74
N VAL A 220 -2.31 9.06 -27.63
CA VAL A 220 -2.64 8.07 -28.65
C VAL A 220 -3.79 7.21 -28.14
N VAL A 221 -4.89 7.19 -28.87
CA VAL A 221 -6.05 6.35 -28.56
C VAL A 221 -6.25 5.35 -29.68
N LYS A 222 -6.16 4.08 -29.33
CA LYS A 222 -6.37 2.97 -30.26
C LYS A 222 -7.62 2.21 -29.88
N VAL A 223 -8.45 1.93 -30.87
CA VAL A 223 -9.73 1.25 -30.68
C VAL A 223 -9.78 0.03 -31.58
N TRP A 224 -10.07 -1.12 -30.98
CA TRP A 224 -10.24 -2.38 -31.68
C TRP A 224 -11.67 -2.87 -31.55
N PHE A 225 -12.17 -3.44 -32.63
CA PHE A 225 -13.36 -4.29 -32.63
C PHE A 225 -12.89 -5.74 -32.79
N ASP A 226 -13.22 -6.59 -31.82
CA ASP A 226 -12.58 -7.88 -31.57
C ASP A 226 -11.05 -7.76 -31.46
N ASN A 227 -10.33 -8.08 -32.54
CA ASN A 227 -8.88 -8.03 -32.64
C ASN A 227 -8.41 -7.15 -33.81
N GLU A 228 -9.33 -6.46 -34.49
CA GLU A 228 -9.02 -5.59 -35.62
C GLU A 228 -8.95 -4.14 -35.14
N LEU A 229 -7.86 -3.44 -35.47
CA LEU A 229 -7.69 -2.02 -35.15
C LEU A 229 -8.54 -1.18 -36.09
N VAL A 230 -9.54 -0.48 -35.54
CA VAL A 230 -10.50 0.32 -36.32
C VAL A 230 -10.23 1.81 -36.24
N TYR A 231 -9.69 2.28 -35.11
CA TYR A 231 -9.29 3.67 -34.91
C TYR A 231 -7.88 3.75 -34.32
N ASP A 232 -7.06 4.65 -34.85
CA ASP A 232 -5.74 5.02 -34.34
C ASP A 232 -5.68 6.55 -34.37
N LEU A 233 -5.97 7.16 -33.22
CA LEU A 233 -6.28 8.58 -33.09
C LEU A 233 -5.20 9.29 -32.27
N THR A 234 -4.89 10.52 -32.66
CA THR A 234 -4.11 11.43 -31.82
C THR A 234 -5.07 12.37 -31.10
N VAL A 235 -4.90 12.52 -29.78
CA VAL A 235 -5.81 13.24 -28.91
C VAL A 235 -5.03 14.26 -28.09
N ASP A 236 -5.41 15.53 -28.21
CA ASP A 236 -4.96 16.58 -27.29
C ASP A 236 -5.93 16.64 -26.11
N PHE A 237 -5.55 16.06 -24.97
CA PHE A 237 -6.36 16.05 -23.76
C PHE A 237 -6.44 17.42 -23.06
N LEU A 238 -5.61 18.39 -23.46
CA LEU A 238 -5.66 19.76 -22.95
C LEU A 238 -6.64 20.63 -23.74
N SER A 239 -6.63 20.53 -25.08
CA SER A 239 -7.60 21.23 -25.93
C SER A 239 -8.90 20.45 -26.14
N ARG A 240 -8.91 19.17 -25.79
CA ARG A 240 -10.00 18.20 -25.95
C ARG A 240 -10.38 17.93 -27.41
N GLU A 241 -9.39 17.94 -28.28
CA GLU A 241 -9.55 17.74 -29.71
C GLU A 241 -8.95 16.39 -30.15
N VAL A 242 -9.58 15.79 -31.17
CA VAL A 242 -9.10 14.58 -31.84
C VAL A 242 -8.59 14.99 -33.22
N GLU A 243 -7.34 14.64 -33.52
CA GLU A 243 -6.69 14.83 -34.83
C GLU A 243 -6.75 13.57 -35.70
#